data_AF-A0AAU2YR36-F1
#
_entry.id   AF-A0AAU2YR36-F1
#
_cell.length_a   1.000
_cell.length_b   1.000
_cell.length_c   1.000
_cell.angle_alpha   90.00
_cell.angle_beta   90.00
_cell.angle_gamma   90.00
#
_symmetry.space_group_name_H-M   'P 1'
#
loop_
_entity.id
_entity.type
_entity.pdbx_description
1 polymer ?
#
loop_
_entity_poly.entity_id
_entity_poly.type
_entity_poly.pdbx_seq_one_letter_code
_entity_poly.pdbx_strand_id
1 'polypeptide(L)'
;MPIPSRAALVDHLVRTRIAGDVATPRDNNLSHYRKLANGDRHFWLGLELGDRWRDEQDVLAVMAERCGVSDDPEHRFGQDTIDPELTVAALDRAAARLRKAADGTERVLFATGHPGGLLDVHRQTAAALRAAGCEIMVIPSGLTADEGMVFQFADVAVQERGATLWHTHSPAPMAAILDALEREGRPMPELVVADHGWAGCAAQRGLDAIGYADCNDPALFLGEAEGTLQVAVPLDDHVLDPRFYDPMTEYLLDAAGLL
;
A
#
# COMPACT_ATOMS: atom_id res chain seq x y z
N MET A 1 -10.28 -20.95 -3.64
CA MET A 1 -10.43 -22.12 -2.72
C MET A 1 -11.68 -21.87 -1.86
N PRO A 2 -12.07 -22.61 -0.81
CA PRO A 2 -13.02 -22.02 0.14
C PRO A 2 -12.40 -20.74 0.72
N ILE A 3 -13.20 -19.67 0.85
CA ILE A 3 -12.74 -18.40 1.45
C ILE A 3 -12.21 -18.66 2.86
N PRO A 4 -11.00 -18.20 3.19
CA PRO A 4 -10.43 -18.46 4.51
C PRO A 4 -11.22 -17.73 5.59
N SER A 5 -11.45 -18.40 6.72
CA SER A 5 -11.86 -17.70 7.95
C SER A 5 -10.74 -16.78 8.44
N ARG A 6 -11.04 -15.78 9.28
CA ARG A 6 -10.03 -14.92 9.92
C ARG A 6 -8.88 -15.72 10.55
N ALA A 7 -9.18 -16.75 11.35
CA ALA A 7 -8.16 -17.58 11.98
C ALA A 7 -7.29 -18.33 10.95
N ALA A 8 -7.91 -18.86 9.90
CA ALA A 8 -7.18 -19.54 8.82
C ALA A 8 -6.30 -18.56 8.01
N LEU A 9 -6.74 -17.31 7.84
CA LEU A 9 -5.97 -16.26 7.21
C LEU A 9 -4.78 -15.84 8.09
N VAL A 10 -4.98 -15.60 9.38
CA VAL A 10 -3.89 -15.29 10.34
C VAL A 10 -2.80 -16.37 10.29
N ASP A 11 -3.20 -17.64 10.39
CA ASP A 11 -2.25 -18.75 10.29
C ASP A 11 -1.53 -18.79 8.93
N HIS A 12 -2.24 -18.42 7.85
CA HIS A 12 -1.66 -18.35 6.50
C HIS A 12 -0.61 -17.25 6.40
N LEU A 13 -0.96 -16.02 6.81
CA LEU A 13 -0.05 -14.86 6.79
C LEU A 13 1.26 -15.15 7.53
N VAL A 14 1.18 -15.79 8.70
CA VAL A 14 2.35 -16.19 9.48
C VAL A 14 3.20 -17.24 8.76
N ARG A 15 2.58 -18.31 8.24
CA ARG A 15 3.30 -19.38 7.55
C ARG A 15 4.00 -18.91 6.27
N THR A 16 3.39 -17.96 5.56
CA THR A 16 3.94 -17.41 4.31
C THR A 16 4.82 -16.19 4.52
N ARG A 17 4.95 -15.72 5.78
CA ARG A 17 5.73 -14.55 6.19
C ARG A 17 5.26 -13.24 5.55
N ILE A 18 3.98 -13.19 5.14
CA ILE A 18 3.31 -11.91 4.80
C ILE A 18 3.12 -11.08 6.07
N ALA A 19 2.89 -11.75 7.20
CA ALA A 19 2.97 -11.18 8.54
C ALA A 19 3.61 -12.20 9.50
N GLY A 20 3.75 -11.87 10.78
CA GLY A 20 4.59 -12.61 11.71
C GLY A 20 6.06 -12.25 11.52
N ASP A 21 6.95 -13.25 11.56
CA ASP A 21 8.40 -13.05 11.35
C ASP A 21 8.71 -12.81 9.86
N VAL A 22 8.69 -11.55 9.43
CA VAL A 22 8.84 -11.09 8.02
C VAL A 22 10.28 -11.20 7.48
N ALA A 23 10.56 -10.84 6.23
CA ALA A 23 11.95 -10.85 5.74
C ALA A 23 12.73 -9.60 6.18
N THR A 24 12.02 -8.48 6.33
CA THR A 24 12.59 -7.18 6.68
C THR A 24 13.23 -7.20 8.08
N PRO A 25 14.53 -6.88 8.21
CA PRO A 25 15.21 -6.94 9.49
C PRO A 25 15.00 -5.66 10.32
N ARG A 26 15.01 -5.81 11.65
CA ARG A 26 14.76 -4.74 12.62
C ARG A 26 15.69 -3.54 12.46
N ASP A 27 16.97 -3.75 12.15
CA ASP A 27 17.93 -2.67 11.96
C ASP A 27 17.70 -1.87 10.69
N ASN A 28 17.21 -2.53 9.61
CA ASN A 28 16.74 -1.84 8.42
C ASN A 28 15.51 -0.98 8.74
N ASN A 29 14.58 -1.57 9.47
CA ASN A 29 13.34 -0.90 9.85
C ASN A 29 13.60 0.39 10.67
N LEU A 30 14.35 0.28 11.77
CA LEU A 30 14.75 1.43 12.59
C LEU A 30 15.60 2.46 11.80
N SER A 31 16.40 2.00 10.83
CA SER A 31 17.14 2.91 9.94
C SER A 31 16.20 3.78 9.10
N HIS A 32 15.11 3.20 8.59
CA HIS A 32 14.11 3.94 7.81
C HIS A 32 13.33 4.93 8.70
N TYR A 33 12.98 4.53 9.93
CA TYR A 33 12.32 5.41 10.89
C TYR A 33 13.18 6.63 11.21
N ARG A 34 14.48 6.41 11.46
CA ARG A 34 15.46 7.50 11.66
C ARG A 34 15.58 8.41 10.46
N LYS A 35 15.64 7.86 9.24
CA LYS A 35 15.78 8.69 8.03
C LYS A 35 14.53 9.54 7.80
N LEU A 36 13.34 8.96 7.97
CA LEU A 36 12.08 9.70 7.95
C LEU A 36 12.11 10.84 8.97
N ALA A 37 12.46 10.52 10.23
CA ALA A 37 12.45 11.50 11.31
C ALA A 37 13.47 12.64 11.14
N ASN A 38 14.59 12.34 10.50
CA ASN A 38 15.60 13.34 10.12
C ASN A 38 15.20 14.16 8.87
N GLY A 39 14.01 13.95 8.31
CA GLY A 39 13.48 14.73 7.19
C GLY A 39 13.93 14.25 5.80
N ASP A 40 14.39 12.99 5.68
CA ASP A 40 14.67 12.41 4.37
C ASP A 40 13.36 12.12 3.64
N ARG A 41 13.03 12.97 2.65
CA ARG A 41 11.80 12.93 1.87
C ARG A 41 11.63 11.64 1.06
N HIS A 42 12.69 10.86 0.84
CA HIS A 42 12.56 9.55 0.20
C HIS A 42 11.67 8.60 1.03
N PHE A 43 11.80 8.65 2.35
CA PHE A 43 11.05 7.80 3.28
C PHE A 43 9.68 8.38 3.65
N TRP A 44 9.33 9.55 3.13
CA TRP A 44 8.01 10.17 3.36
C TRP A 44 6.95 9.66 2.38
N LEU A 45 7.36 8.90 1.36
CA LEU A 45 6.47 8.22 0.42
C LEU A 45 5.41 9.17 -0.19
N GLY A 46 5.81 10.39 -0.52
CA GLY A 46 4.92 11.39 -1.14
C GLY A 46 4.04 12.19 -0.18
N LEU A 47 4.10 11.93 1.13
CA LEU A 47 3.43 12.73 2.15
C LEU A 47 4.28 13.93 2.59
N GLU A 48 3.64 14.96 3.13
CA GLU A 48 4.27 16.15 3.71
C GLU A 48 4.10 16.15 5.24
N LEU A 49 5.07 15.54 5.91
CA LEU A 49 5.04 15.31 7.36
C LEU A 49 5.51 16.54 8.18
N GLY A 50 6.19 17.49 7.54
CA GLY A 50 6.71 18.69 8.19
C GLY A 50 7.60 18.35 9.39
N ASP A 51 7.30 18.96 10.54
CA ASP A 51 8.08 18.80 11.78
C ASP A 51 7.46 17.83 12.78
N ARG A 52 6.36 17.15 12.41
CA ARG A 52 5.52 16.38 13.35
C ARG A 52 6.16 15.05 13.79
N TRP A 53 7.00 14.47 12.95
CA TRP A 53 7.61 13.15 13.17
C TRP A 53 9.12 13.22 13.31
N ARG A 54 9.65 14.22 14.02
CA ARG A 54 11.11 14.44 14.18
C ARG A 54 11.79 13.50 15.19
N ASP A 55 11.00 12.73 15.95
CA ASP A 55 11.51 11.73 16.90
C ASP A 55 11.28 10.31 16.34
N GLU A 56 12.35 9.52 16.26
CA GLU A 56 12.29 8.10 15.88
C GLU A 56 11.35 7.31 16.81
N GLN A 57 11.28 7.67 18.10
CA GLN A 57 10.44 6.97 19.06
C GLN A 57 8.94 7.22 18.83
N ASP A 58 8.57 8.43 18.40
CA ASP A 58 7.19 8.74 18.02
C ASP A 58 6.78 7.93 16.77
N VAL A 59 7.69 7.80 15.81
CA VAL A 59 7.48 6.94 14.63
C VAL A 59 7.33 5.48 15.04
N LEU A 60 8.23 4.97 15.90
CA LEU A 60 8.16 3.59 16.40
C LEU A 60 6.86 3.31 17.16
N ALA A 61 6.36 4.27 17.95
CA ALA A 61 5.10 4.12 18.68
C ALA A 61 3.91 3.91 17.74
N VAL A 62 3.81 4.70 16.66
CA VAL A 62 2.76 4.50 15.64
C VAL A 62 2.93 3.15 14.93
N MET A 63 4.16 2.78 14.61
CA MET A 63 4.43 1.51 13.95
C MET A 63 4.08 0.31 14.84
N ALA A 64 4.35 0.39 16.14
CA ALA A 64 3.91 -0.63 17.09
C ALA A 64 2.38 -0.70 17.16
N GLU A 65 1.68 0.44 17.18
CA GLU A 65 0.20 0.48 17.21
C GLU A 65 -0.44 -0.06 15.92
N ARG A 66 0.08 0.31 14.75
CA ARG A 66 -0.59 0.12 13.46
C ARG A 66 -0.06 -1.05 12.65
N CYS A 67 1.23 -1.34 12.76
CA CYS A 67 1.90 -2.43 12.06
C CYS A 67 2.16 -3.63 13.00
N GLY A 68 2.31 -3.39 14.30
CA GLY A 68 2.54 -4.45 15.28
C GLY A 68 4.01 -4.87 15.37
N VAL A 69 4.93 -3.98 15.02
CA VAL A 69 6.35 -4.16 15.30
C VAL A 69 6.58 -4.12 16.82
N SER A 70 7.58 -4.86 17.32
CA SER A 70 8.02 -4.73 18.73
C SER A 70 8.33 -3.27 19.09
N ASP A 71 7.77 -2.83 20.22
CA ASP A 71 7.99 -1.53 20.86
C ASP A 71 9.21 -1.51 21.80
N ASP A 72 9.81 -2.68 22.05
CA ASP A 72 11.00 -2.82 22.91
C ASP A 72 12.18 -1.95 22.40
N PRO A 73 12.63 -0.94 23.18
CA PRO A 73 13.78 -0.12 22.84
C PRO A 73 15.12 -0.87 22.97
N GLU A 74 15.16 -2.13 23.40
CA GLU A 74 16.40 -2.92 23.36
C GLU A 74 16.45 -3.84 22.12
N HIS A 75 15.33 -4.03 21.43
CA HIS A 75 15.28 -4.80 20.18
C HIS A 75 15.79 -3.95 19.01
N ARG A 76 17.09 -4.06 18.73
CA ARG A 76 17.81 -3.20 17.77
C ARG A 76 18.23 -3.89 16.48
N PHE A 77 18.27 -5.23 16.45
CA PHE A 77 18.81 -6.02 15.34
C PHE A 77 18.08 -7.35 15.18
N GLY A 78 18.14 -7.94 13.99
CA GLY A 78 17.62 -9.28 13.72
C GLY A 78 16.23 -9.26 13.13
N GLN A 79 15.42 -10.26 13.48
CA GLN A 79 14.10 -10.47 12.91
C GLN A 79 13.12 -9.37 13.38
N ASP A 80 12.39 -8.77 12.45
CA ASP A 80 11.24 -7.93 12.76
C ASP A 80 9.92 -8.68 12.59
N THR A 81 8.83 -8.06 13.05
CA THR A 81 7.48 -8.63 13.02
C THR A 81 6.45 -7.67 12.48
N ILE A 82 5.47 -8.21 11.75
CA ILE A 82 4.19 -7.56 11.50
C ILE A 82 3.12 -8.35 12.26
N ASP A 83 2.24 -7.69 13.01
CA ASP A 83 1.17 -8.40 13.71
C ASP A 83 0.10 -8.86 12.70
N PRO A 84 -0.10 -10.19 12.52
CA PRO A 84 -1.06 -10.71 11.55
C PRO A 84 -2.51 -10.35 11.88
N GLU A 85 -2.87 -10.12 13.14
CA GLU A 85 -4.22 -9.68 13.51
C GLU A 85 -4.45 -8.21 13.13
N LEU A 86 -3.41 -7.38 13.19
CA LEU A 86 -3.47 -6.00 12.68
C LEU A 86 -3.55 -5.96 11.16
N THR A 87 -2.85 -6.87 10.45
CA THR A 87 -3.03 -7.06 9.00
C THR A 87 -4.48 -7.39 8.67
N VAL A 88 -5.08 -8.40 9.32
CA VAL A 88 -6.48 -8.77 9.03
C VAL A 88 -7.46 -7.66 9.42
N ALA A 89 -7.24 -6.98 10.54
CA ALA A 89 -8.06 -5.84 10.93
C ALA A 89 -7.97 -4.67 9.92
N ALA A 90 -6.81 -4.44 9.31
CA ALA A 90 -6.65 -3.45 8.25
C ALA A 90 -7.31 -3.89 6.94
N LEU A 91 -7.26 -5.18 6.60
CA LEU A 91 -8.04 -5.74 5.48
C LEU A 91 -9.55 -5.55 5.68
N ASP A 92 -10.07 -5.72 6.90
CA ASP A 92 -11.48 -5.46 7.20
C ASP A 92 -11.85 -3.96 6.99
N ARG A 93 -10.96 -3.03 7.37
CA ARG A 93 -11.14 -1.59 7.10
C ARG A 93 -11.07 -1.27 5.60
N ALA A 94 -10.12 -1.86 4.89
CA ALA A 94 -9.99 -1.73 3.44
C ALA A 94 -11.24 -2.28 2.74
N ALA A 95 -11.73 -3.46 3.14
CA ALA A 95 -12.96 -4.07 2.64
C ALA A 95 -14.17 -3.15 2.80
N ALA A 96 -14.32 -2.48 3.95
CA ALA A 96 -15.40 -1.52 4.15
C ALA A 96 -15.30 -0.32 3.19
N ARG A 97 -14.09 0.20 2.94
CA ARG A 97 -13.89 1.30 1.99
C ARG A 97 -14.10 0.87 0.53
N LEU A 98 -13.70 -0.36 0.17
CA LEU A 98 -13.95 -0.95 -1.15
C LEU A 98 -15.44 -1.18 -1.39
N ARG A 99 -16.18 -1.67 -0.39
CA ARG A 99 -17.64 -1.80 -0.45
C ARG A 99 -18.30 -0.44 -0.72
N LYS A 100 -17.88 0.61 -0.02
CA LYS A 100 -18.36 1.98 -0.26
C LYS A 100 -18.09 2.44 -1.70
N ALA A 101 -16.91 2.12 -2.26
CA ALA A 101 -16.59 2.42 -3.65
C ALA A 101 -17.54 1.72 -4.62
N ALA A 102 -17.83 0.44 -4.38
CA ALA A 102 -18.77 -0.35 -5.17
C ALA A 102 -20.20 0.19 -5.08
N ASP A 103 -20.70 0.49 -3.87
CA ASP A 103 -22.03 1.06 -3.66
C ASP A 103 -22.20 2.42 -4.36
N GLY A 104 -21.11 3.20 -4.42
CA GLY A 104 -21.06 4.49 -5.10
C GLY A 104 -20.72 4.43 -6.59
N THR A 105 -20.41 3.26 -7.15
CA THR A 105 -19.86 3.10 -8.50
C THR A 105 -18.68 4.04 -8.79
N GLU A 106 -17.79 4.19 -7.81
CA GLU A 106 -16.72 5.19 -7.82
C GLU A 106 -15.70 4.98 -8.96
N ARG A 107 -14.99 6.05 -9.32
CA ARG A 107 -13.78 6.01 -10.17
C ARG A 107 -12.59 5.59 -9.33
N VAL A 108 -11.98 4.46 -9.67
CA VAL A 108 -10.90 3.86 -8.89
C VAL A 108 -9.63 3.74 -9.73
N LEU A 109 -8.52 4.23 -9.20
CA LEU A 109 -7.19 4.07 -9.80
C LEU A 109 -6.38 3.07 -8.98
N PHE A 110 -5.81 2.08 -9.66
CA PHE A 110 -4.90 1.09 -9.07
C PHE A 110 -3.48 1.37 -9.51
N ALA A 111 -2.54 1.28 -8.57
CA ALA A 111 -1.12 1.44 -8.87
C ALA A 111 -0.25 0.59 -7.93
N THR A 112 0.96 0.22 -8.37
CA THR A 112 1.91 -0.45 -7.49
C THR A 112 3.35 -0.04 -7.79
N GLY A 113 4.07 0.27 -6.72
CA GLY A 113 5.51 0.38 -6.68
C GLY A 113 6.20 -0.97 -6.43
N HIS A 114 5.48 -2.05 -6.11
CA HIS A 114 6.05 -3.40 -5.92
C HIS A 114 5.41 -4.45 -6.85
N PRO A 115 5.60 -4.35 -8.17
CA PRO A 115 4.89 -5.19 -9.14
C PRO A 115 5.23 -6.69 -9.04
N GLY A 116 6.36 -7.06 -8.41
CA GLY A 116 6.75 -8.46 -8.21
C GLY A 116 5.82 -9.21 -7.25
N GLY A 117 5.34 -8.54 -6.20
CA GLY A 117 4.46 -9.13 -5.18
C GLY A 117 3.00 -8.72 -5.32
N LEU A 118 2.74 -7.41 -5.48
CA LEU A 118 1.40 -6.84 -5.28
C LEU A 118 0.59 -6.62 -6.57
N LEU A 119 1.19 -6.79 -7.75
CA LEU A 119 0.50 -6.55 -9.02
C LEU A 119 -0.80 -7.36 -9.14
N ASP A 120 -0.77 -8.64 -8.77
CA ASP A 120 -1.94 -9.51 -8.90
C ASP A 120 -3.02 -9.19 -7.84
N VAL A 121 -2.62 -8.78 -6.63
CA VAL A 121 -3.52 -8.31 -5.57
C VAL A 121 -4.36 -7.13 -6.08
N HIS A 122 -3.68 -6.14 -6.66
CA HIS A 122 -4.32 -4.96 -7.24
C HIS A 122 -5.18 -5.33 -8.45
N ARG A 123 -4.69 -6.18 -9.36
CA ARG A 123 -5.45 -6.65 -10.54
C ARG A 123 -6.76 -7.35 -10.14
N GLN A 124 -6.70 -8.28 -9.18
CA GLN A 124 -7.89 -9.00 -8.72
C GLN A 124 -8.91 -8.04 -8.08
N THR A 125 -8.43 -7.09 -7.28
CA THR A 125 -9.28 -6.07 -6.66
C THR A 125 -9.92 -5.15 -7.70
N ALA A 126 -9.15 -4.71 -8.71
CA ALA A 126 -9.66 -3.92 -9.83
C ALA A 126 -10.74 -4.66 -10.63
N ALA A 127 -10.52 -5.95 -10.91
CA ALA A 127 -11.48 -6.78 -11.63
C ALA A 127 -12.80 -6.93 -10.84
N ALA A 128 -12.72 -7.12 -9.53
CA ALA A 128 -13.88 -7.25 -8.66
C ALA A 128 -14.71 -5.95 -8.58
N LEU A 129 -14.06 -4.79 -8.39
CA LEU A 129 -14.74 -3.49 -8.42
C LEU A 129 -15.35 -3.17 -9.78
N ARG A 130 -14.66 -3.52 -10.88
CA ARG A 130 -15.22 -3.39 -12.23
C ARG A 130 -16.49 -4.22 -12.39
N ALA A 131 -16.49 -5.46 -11.89
CA ALA A 131 -17.67 -6.32 -11.92
C ALA A 131 -18.83 -5.76 -11.09
N ALA A 132 -18.53 -5.02 -10.02
CA ALA A 132 -19.49 -4.29 -9.21
C ALA A 132 -19.96 -2.94 -9.82
N GLY A 133 -19.42 -2.54 -10.97
CA GLY A 133 -19.85 -1.35 -11.71
C GLY A 133 -18.99 -0.09 -11.51
N CYS A 134 -17.89 -0.17 -10.77
CA CYS A 134 -16.93 0.94 -10.67
C CYS A 134 -16.22 1.20 -12.00
N GLU A 135 -15.84 2.46 -12.24
CA GLU A 135 -14.94 2.82 -13.33
C GLU A 135 -13.50 2.58 -12.89
N ILE A 136 -12.82 1.61 -13.49
CA ILE A 136 -11.38 1.44 -13.30
C ILE A 136 -10.64 2.36 -14.28
N MET A 137 -9.98 3.37 -13.74
CA MET A 137 -9.44 4.47 -14.53
C MET A 137 -8.28 4.03 -15.43
N VAL A 138 -8.34 4.45 -16.69
CA VAL A 138 -7.22 4.31 -17.64
C VAL A 138 -6.31 5.53 -17.55
N ILE A 139 -5.02 5.35 -17.27
CA ILE A 139 -4.09 6.48 -17.15
C ILE A 139 -3.83 7.17 -18.50
N PRO A 140 -3.50 8.47 -18.53
CA PRO A 140 -2.99 9.12 -19.74
C PRO A 140 -1.77 8.39 -20.31
N SER A 141 -1.60 8.41 -21.64
CA SER A 141 -0.48 7.73 -22.31
C SER A 141 0.79 8.59 -22.35
N GLY A 142 1.95 7.94 -22.48
CA GLY A 142 3.24 8.62 -22.69
C GLY A 142 3.81 9.30 -21.44
N LEU A 143 3.36 8.89 -20.26
CA LEU A 143 3.83 9.42 -18.98
C LEU A 143 5.23 8.90 -18.64
N THR A 144 6.03 9.75 -18.00
CA THR A 144 7.37 9.43 -17.52
C THR A 144 7.55 9.90 -16.08
N ALA A 145 8.37 9.17 -15.33
CA ALA A 145 8.77 9.50 -13.96
C ALA A 145 10.07 8.77 -13.62
N ASP A 146 10.98 9.45 -12.89
CA ASP A 146 12.29 8.94 -12.45
C ASP A 146 13.07 8.16 -13.52
N GLU A 147 13.22 8.76 -14.70
CA GLU A 147 13.91 8.15 -15.86
C GLU A 147 13.25 6.88 -16.44
N GLY A 148 12.03 6.55 -16.00
CA GLY A 148 11.21 5.46 -16.50
C GLY A 148 9.92 5.94 -17.15
N MET A 149 9.21 4.98 -17.75
CA MET A 149 7.84 5.15 -18.25
C MET A 149 6.84 4.78 -17.14
N VAL A 150 5.68 5.42 -17.14
CA VAL A 150 4.53 5.00 -16.31
C VAL A 150 3.54 4.30 -17.23
N PHE A 151 3.44 2.98 -17.08
CA PHE A 151 2.54 2.14 -17.86
C PHE A 151 1.40 1.62 -17.00
N GLN A 152 0.39 1.08 -17.66
CA GLN A 152 -0.71 0.39 -16.99
C GLN A 152 -0.82 -1.02 -17.56
N PHE A 153 -0.65 -2.02 -16.70
CA PHE A 153 -0.77 -3.43 -17.04
C PHE A 153 -1.86 -4.06 -16.19
N ALA A 154 -2.80 -4.75 -16.84
CA ALA A 154 -3.93 -5.39 -16.17
C ALA A 154 -4.67 -4.44 -15.21
N ASP A 155 -4.93 -3.21 -15.70
CA ASP A 155 -5.55 -2.10 -14.96
C ASP A 155 -4.74 -1.47 -13.82
N VAL A 156 -3.51 -1.94 -13.56
CA VAL A 156 -2.64 -1.43 -12.50
C VAL A 156 -1.53 -0.59 -13.09
N ALA A 157 -1.39 0.65 -12.63
CA ALA A 157 -0.29 1.53 -13.01
C ALA A 157 1.02 1.08 -12.35
N VAL A 158 2.10 1.05 -13.12
CA VAL A 158 3.43 0.57 -12.71
C VAL A 158 4.53 1.40 -13.36
N GLN A 159 5.73 1.39 -12.76
CA GLN A 159 6.91 1.96 -13.38
C GLN A 159 7.62 0.93 -14.26
N GLU A 160 7.93 1.30 -15.49
CA GLU A 160 8.64 0.48 -16.46
C GLU A 160 9.95 1.17 -16.87
N ARG A 161 11.05 0.41 -16.92
CA ARG A 161 12.32 0.87 -17.49
C ARG A 161 13.09 -0.30 -18.10
N GLY A 162 13.36 -0.21 -19.40
CA GLY A 162 14.21 -1.18 -20.10
C GLY A 162 13.58 -2.57 -20.26
N ALA A 163 12.29 -2.63 -20.60
CA ALA A 163 11.45 -3.83 -20.69
C ALA A 163 11.28 -4.59 -19.36
N THR A 164 11.39 -3.88 -18.23
CA THR A 164 11.27 -4.45 -16.87
C THR A 164 10.31 -3.60 -16.06
N LEU A 165 9.45 -4.24 -15.24
CA LEU A 165 8.65 -3.55 -14.24
C LEU A 165 9.51 -3.33 -12.99
N TRP A 166 9.64 -2.08 -12.54
CA TRP A 166 10.56 -1.72 -11.46
C TRP A 166 9.86 -1.62 -10.12
N HIS A 167 10.56 -2.07 -9.08
CA HIS A 167 10.27 -1.68 -7.71
C HIS A 167 10.59 -0.19 -7.54
N THR A 168 9.65 0.60 -7.03
CA THR A 168 9.89 1.99 -6.65
C THR A 168 9.09 2.42 -5.41
N HIS A 169 9.75 3.16 -4.51
CA HIS A 169 9.09 3.87 -3.40
C HIS A 169 8.76 5.32 -3.78
N SER A 170 9.11 5.74 -5.01
CA SER A 170 8.95 7.13 -5.45
C SER A 170 7.49 7.52 -5.61
N PRO A 171 7.11 8.76 -5.20
CA PRO A 171 5.79 9.30 -5.48
C PRO A 171 5.64 9.87 -6.90
N ALA A 172 6.74 10.05 -7.62
CA ALA A 172 6.73 10.75 -8.91
C ALA A 172 5.82 10.09 -9.98
N PRO A 173 5.72 8.75 -10.09
CA PRO A 173 4.80 8.13 -11.03
C PRO A 173 3.32 8.47 -10.79
N MET A 174 2.88 8.46 -9.52
CA MET A 174 1.51 8.85 -9.17
C MET A 174 1.28 10.35 -9.45
N ALA A 175 2.25 11.20 -9.10
CA ALA A 175 2.17 12.63 -9.42
C ALA A 175 2.01 12.86 -10.93
N ALA A 176 2.78 12.15 -11.77
CA ALA A 176 2.69 12.24 -13.23
C ALA A 176 1.30 11.85 -13.76
N ILE A 177 0.66 10.82 -13.19
CA ILE A 177 -0.71 10.42 -13.56
C ILE A 177 -1.70 11.53 -13.18
N LEU A 178 -1.68 11.99 -11.94
CA LEU A 178 -2.64 12.97 -11.44
C LEU A 178 -2.49 14.32 -12.15
N ASP A 179 -1.26 14.80 -12.35
CA ASP A 179 -0.97 16.03 -13.10
C ASP A 179 -1.46 15.93 -14.55
N ALA A 180 -1.32 14.76 -15.19
CA ALA A 180 -1.78 14.56 -16.55
C ALA A 180 -3.31 14.48 -16.66
N LEU A 181 -3.99 13.85 -15.69
CA LEU A 181 -5.46 13.87 -15.62
C LEU A 181 -5.98 15.31 -15.50
N GLU A 182 -5.38 16.11 -14.61
CA GLU A 182 -5.72 17.53 -14.44
C GLU A 182 -5.51 18.32 -15.73
N ARG A 183 -4.32 18.19 -16.33
CA ARG A 183 -3.94 18.89 -17.58
C ARG A 183 -4.88 18.56 -18.74
N GLU A 184 -5.39 17.34 -18.80
CA GLU A 184 -6.33 16.89 -19.84
C GLU A 184 -7.80 17.21 -19.51
N GLY A 185 -8.08 17.82 -18.35
CA GLY A 185 -9.44 18.10 -17.89
C GLY A 185 -10.24 16.83 -17.63
N ARG A 186 -9.57 15.72 -17.31
CA ARG A 186 -10.20 14.43 -17.00
C ARG A 186 -10.63 14.40 -15.53
N PRO A 187 -11.69 13.65 -15.19
CA PRO A 187 -12.08 13.50 -13.79
C PRO A 187 -10.96 12.84 -12.97
N MET A 188 -10.80 13.27 -11.72
CA MET A 188 -9.92 12.62 -10.75
C MET A 188 -10.51 11.30 -10.24
N PRO A 189 -9.68 10.35 -9.78
CA PRO A 189 -10.15 9.19 -9.02
C PRO A 189 -10.86 9.64 -7.75
N GLU A 190 -11.89 8.90 -7.37
CA GLU A 190 -12.56 9.01 -6.06
C GLU A 190 -11.89 8.13 -5.02
N LEU A 191 -11.20 7.06 -5.46
CA LEU A 191 -10.39 6.18 -4.64
C LEU A 191 -9.10 5.81 -5.39
N VAL A 192 -7.99 5.82 -4.67
CA VAL A 192 -6.73 5.21 -5.10
C VAL A 192 -6.44 4.00 -4.22
N VAL A 193 -6.14 2.86 -4.83
CA VAL A 193 -5.63 1.68 -4.13
C VAL A 193 -4.21 1.42 -4.63
N ALA A 194 -3.23 1.59 -3.76
CA ALA A 194 -1.83 1.54 -4.13
C ALA A 194 -0.90 1.07 -3.00
N ASP A 195 0.39 1.32 -3.14
CA ASP A 195 1.43 1.07 -2.15
C ASP A 195 2.56 2.11 -2.26
N HIS A 196 3.43 2.15 -1.26
CA HIS A 196 4.57 3.06 -1.15
C HIS A 196 4.25 4.53 -1.48
N GLY A 197 5.15 5.18 -2.25
CA GLY A 197 5.02 6.57 -2.71
C GLY A 197 3.77 6.84 -3.55
N TRP A 198 3.19 5.82 -4.18
CA TRP A 198 1.99 6.00 -5.00
C TRP A 198 0.77 6.27 -4.13
N ALA A 199 0.59 5.48 -3.06
CA ALA A 199 -0.50 5.70 -2.11
C ALA A 199 -0.33 7.02 -1.35
N GLY A 200 0.88 7.30 -0.85
CA GLY A 200 1.12 8.53 -0.09
C GLY A 200 1.00 9.79 -0.94
N CYS A 201 1.44 9.77 -2.22
CA CYS A 201 1.20 10.88 -3.14
C CYS A 201 -0.30 11.16 -3.37
N ALA A 202 -1.09 10.13 -3.63
CA ALA A 202 -2.54 10.29 -3.81
C ALA A 202 -3.22 10.86 -2.57
N ALA A 203 -2.91 10.31 -1.40
CA ALA A 203 -3.39 10.79 -0.11
C ALA A 203 -3.01 12.27 0.13
N GLN A 204 -1.75 12.63 -0.14
CA GLN A 204 -1.26 14.01 0.00
C GLN A 204 -1.98 15.01 -0.93
N ARG A 205 -2.48 14.53 -2.07
CA ARG A 205 -3.27 15.32 -3.03
C ARG A 205 -4.76 15.40 -2.64
N GLY A 206 -5.13 14.89 -1.47
CA GLY A 206 -6.48 14.96 -0.90
C GLY A 206 -7.45 13.92 -1.47
N LEU A 207 -6.94 12.86 -2.10
CA LEU A 207 -7.74 11.76 -2.60
C LEU A 207 -7.88 10.68 -1.52
N ASP A 208 -9.01 10.00 -1.45
CA ASP A 208 -9.13 8.81 -0.61
C ASP A 208 -8.13 7.76 -1.11
N ALA A 209 -7.32 7.22 -0.20
CA ALA A 209 -6.29 6.25 -0.53
C ALA A 209 -6.26 5.06 0.45
N ILE A 210 -6.15 3.86 -0.10
CA ILE A 210 -5.77 2.64 0.61
C ILE A 210 -4.33 2.30 0.18
N GLY A 211 -3.46 2.04 1.15
CA GLY A 211 -2.05 1.71 0.93
C GLY A 211 -1.68 0.35 1.52
N TYR A 212 -1.03 -0.53 0.76
CA TYR A 212 -0.26 -1.63 1.34
C TYR A 212 1.15 -1.13 1.68
N ALA A 213 1.70 -1.53 2.84
CA ALA A 213 3.03 -1.11 3.27
C ALA A 213 3.71 -2.15 4.16
N ASP A 214 5.00 -2.35 3.93
CA ASP A 214 5.89 -3.13 4.79
C ASP A 214 6.27 -2.36 6.06
N CYS A 215 6.78 -3.06 7.06
CA CYS A 215 7.13 -2.51 8.36
C CYS A 215 8.23 -1.44 8.28
N ASN A 216 9.05 -1.42 7.22
CA ASN A 216 10.06 -0.40 6.96
C ASN A 216 9.57 0.80 6.12
N ASP A 217 8.27 0.88 5.82
CA ASP A 217 7.62 2.00 5.12
C ASP A 217 6.68 2.77 6.06
N PRO A 218 7.23 3.45 7.09
CA PRO A 218 6.43 4.05 8.16
C PRO A 218 5.45 5.13 7.67
N ALA A 219 5.77 5.83 6.59
CA ALA A 219 5.04 7.05 6.23
C ALA A 219 3.54 6.82 5.97
N LEU A 220 3.13 5.68 5.39
CA LEU A 220 1.70 5.44 5.14
C LEU A 220 0.93 5.26 6.45
N PHE A 221 1.53 4.62 7.46
CA PHE A 221 0.93 4.46 8.78
C PHE A 221 0.85 5.80 9.52
N LEU A 222 1.87 6.64 9.39
CA LEU A 222 1.83 8.02 9.90
C LEU A 222 0.73 8.83 9.18
N GLY A 223 0.59 8.66 7.87
CA GLY A 223 -0.47 9.26 7.07
C GLY A 223 -1.88 8.82 7.52
N GLU A 224 -2.06 7.55 7.89
CA GLU A 224 -3.31 7.05 8.49
C GLU A 224 -3.53 7.66 9.88
N ALA A 225 -2.50 7.75 10.72
CA ALA A 225 -2.59 8.36 12.05
C ALA A 225 -2.95 9.86 11.98
N GLU A 226 -2.51 10.58 10.95
CA GLU A 226 -2.87 11.98 10.68
C GLU A 226 -4.23 12.12 9.98
N GLY A 227 -4.84 11.03 9.53
CA GLY A 227 -6.09 11.04 8.75
C GLY A 227 -5.95 11.53 7.32
N THR A 228 -4.73 11.64 6.80
CA THR A 228 -4.45 11.99 5.40
C THR A 228 -4.65 10.79 4.48
N LEU A 229 -4.31 9.59 4.95
CA LEU A 229 -4.54 8.32 4.26
C LEU A 229 -5.65 7.52 4.98
N GLN A 230 -6.52 6.83 4.25
CA GLN A 230 -7.71 6.21 4.85
C GLN A 230 -7.39 4.89 5.56
N VAL A 231 -6.61 4.02 4.91
CA VAL A 231 -6.23 2.70 5.46
C VAL A 231 -4.83 2.33 5.00
N ALA A 232 -3.91 2.12 5.94
CA ALA A 232 -2.66 1.42 5.68
C ALA A 232 -2.81 -0.06 6.10
N VAL A 233 -2.52 -0.99 5.19
CA VAL A 233 -2.54 -2.43 5.44
C VAL A 233 -1.10 -2.91 5.64
N PRO A 234 -0.71 -3.31 6.88
CA PRO A 234 0.63 -3.79 7.13
C PRO A 234 0.81 -5.20 6.57
N LEU A 235 1.81 -5.38 5.71
CA LEU A 235 2.22 -6.67 5.18
C LEU A 235 3.66 -6.60 4.64
N ASP A 236 4.39 -7.70 4.69
CA ASP A 236 5.61 -7.87 3.90
C ASP A 236 5.16 -7.98 2.43
N ASP A 237 5.63 -7.07 1.59
CA ASP A 237 5.25 -6.97 0.18
C ASP A 237 6.14 -7.82 -0.74
N HIS A 238 7.16 -8.48 -0.19
CA HIS A 238 8.12 -9.31 -0.89
C HIS A 238 8.29 -10.72 -0.28
N VAL A 239 7.29 -11.56 -0.49
CA VAL A 239 7.34 -12.97 -0.09
C VAL A 239 7.88 -13.90 -1.19
N LEU A 240 8.27 -15.11 -0.78
CA LEU A 240 8.90 -16.12 -1.65
C LEU A 240 8.07 -16.49 -2.88
N ASP A 241 6.74 -16.55 -2.74
CA ASP A 241 5.81 -16.83 -3.82
C ASP A 241 4.67 -15.80 -3.79
N PRO A 242 4.51 -14.96 -4.84
CA PRO A 242 3.43 -13.98 -4.92
C PRO A 242 2.04 -14.60 -4.80
N ARG A 243 1.87 -15.89 -5.13
CA ARG A 243 0.58 -16.60 -4.95
C ARG A 243 0.18 -16.79 -3.50
N PHE A 244 1.09 -16.55 -2.55
CA PHE A 244 0.73 -16.49 -1.14
C PHE A 244 -0.23 -15.36 -0.82
N TYR A 245 -0.37 -14.34 -1.66
CA TYR A 245 -1.42 -13.34 -1.48
C TYR A 245 -2.82 -13.83 -1.91
N ASP A 246 -2.96 -14.92 -2.67
CA ASP A 246 -4.25 -15.40 -3.19
C ASP A 246 -5.31 -15.53 -2.05
N PRO A 247 -5.05 -16.19 -0.90
CA PRO A 247 -6.03 -16.29 0.18
C PRO A 247 -6.33 -14.96 0.89
N MET A 248 -5.34 -14.06 0.95
CA MET A 248 -5.52 -12.72 1.51
C MET A 248 -6.44 -11.88 0.63
N THR A 249 -6.25 -11.94 -0.70
CA THR A 249 -7.11 -11.27 -1.67
C THR A 249 -8.51 -11.87 -1.69
N GLU A 250 -8.65 -13.21 -1.65
CA GLU A 250 -9.96 -13.89 -1.53
C GLU A 250 -10.71 -13.41 -0.27
N TYR A 251 -10.03 -13.30 0.88
CA TYR A 251 -10.63 -12.76 2.11
C TYR A 251 -11.07 -11.30 1.97
N LEU A 252 -10.20 -10.44 1.44
CA LEU A 252 -10.49 -9.01 1.26
C LEU A 252 -11.75 -8.80 0.40
N LEU A 253 -11.85 -9.54 -0.71
CA LEU A 253 -12.98 -9.45 -1.62
C LEU A 253 -14.27 -10.00 -1.01
N ASP A 254 -14.20 -11.12 -0.26
CA ASP A 254 -15.37 -11.65 0.46
C ASP A 254 -15.88 -10.66 1.52
N ALA A 255 -14.98 -10.12 2.34
CA ALA A 255 -15.30 -9.13 3.36
C ALA A 255 -15.89 -7.84 2.75
N ALA A 256 -15.46 -7.47 1.54
CA ALA A 256 -16.01 -6.34 0.78
C ALA A 256 -17.35 -6.67 0.09
N GLY A 257 -17.74 -7.94 0.00
CA GLY A 257 -18.92 -8.41 -0.73
C GLY A 257 -18.76 -8.31 -2.24
N LEU A 258 -17.54 -8.56 -2.74
CA LEU A 258 -17.12 -8.40 -4.13
C LEU A 258 -16.76 -9.72 -4.83
N LEU A 259 -17.22 -10.86 -4.30
CA LEU A 259 -17.06 -12.19 -4.90
C LEU A 259 -18.32 -12.65 -5.64
#